data_AF-A0A2J5NDW3-F1
#
_entry.id   AF-A0A2J5NDW3-F1
#
_cell.length_a   1.000
_cell.length_b   1.000
_cell.length_c   1.000
_cell.angle_alpha   90.00
_cell.angle_beta   90.00
_cell.angle_gamma   90.00
#
_symmetry.space_group_name_H-M   'P 1'
#
loop_
_entity.id
_entity.type
_entity.pdbx_description
1 polymer ?
#
loop_
_entity_poly.entity_id
_entity_poly.type
_entity_poly.pdbx_seq_one_letter_code
_entity_poly.pdbx_strand_id
1 'polypeptide(L)'
;ISNSTRLSPTTYLGWTGAVNYGPFTLRGAYIESAMDRNSPDKKRFQTNSGQYINHIASGDILWQSEHLNMQYGYGESDNYLRRHILFTNIKPIKALNIGTQVYATHALDEYKAMPANKRDFDDDAWHIAMDVKWQADNWSTKWGLGYTDANKANEVGFYPRHMSKNSRGTFISMAYAGNDYMRDGELVLSN
;
A
#
# COMPACT_ATOMS: atom_id res chain seq x y z
N ILE A 1 -10.43 -5.02 7.74
CA ILE A 1 -11.67 -4.82 6.96
C ILE A 1 -11.39 -3.72 5.94
N SER A 2 -11.37 -4.02 4.63
CA SER A 2 -11.12 -3.01 3.60
C SER A 2 -12.40 -2.21 3.35
N ASN A 3 -12.32 -0.88 3.44
CA ASN A 3 -13.40 0.00 2.97
C ASN A 3 -13.55 -0.18 1.45
N SER A 4 -14.55 -0.97 1.04
CA SER A 4 -14.87 -1.22 -0.37
C SER A 4 -16.09 -0.41 -0.75
N THR A 5 -16.03 0.33 -1.86
CA THR A 5 -17.19 0.97 -2.49
C THR A 5 -17.99 0.00 -3.36
N ARG A 6 -17.69 -1.31 -3.27
CA ARG A 6 -18.36 -2.41 -4.00
C ARG A 6 -19.09 -3.32 -3.02
N LEU A 7 -20.11 -4.02 -3.52
CA LEU A 7 -21.05 -4.85 -2.77
C LEU A 7 -20.38 -5.91 -1.87
N SER A 8 -19.25 -6.46 -2.31
CA SER A 8 -18.50 -7.53 -1.62
C SER A 8 -17.02 -7.14 -1.45
N PRO A 9 -16.37 -7.55 -0.35
CA PRO A 9 -14.94 -7.33 -0.15
C PRO A 9 -14.10 -8.44 -0.81
N THR A 10 -12.84 -8.15 -1.13
CA THR A 10 -11.83 -9.20 -1.38
C THR A 10 -11.53 -9.88 -0.04
N THR A 11 -11.54 -11.22 -0.02
CA THR A 11 -11.23 -12.01 1.19
C THR A 11 -9.99 -12.86 0.96
N TYR A 12 -9.31 -13.22 2.05
CA TYR A 12 -8.04 -13.95 2.02
C TYR A 12 -8.13 -15.21 2.86
N LEU A 13 -7.46 -16.27 2.40
CA LEU A 13 -7.30 -17.51 3.15
C LEU A 13 -5.86 -17.62 3.64
N GLY A 14 -5.69 -17.85 4.93
CA GLY A 14 -4.40 -17.98 5.58
C GLY A 14 -4.48 -17.83 7.10
N TRP A 15 -3.33 -17.60 7.71
CA TRP A 15 -3.16 -17.39 9.14
C TRP A 15 -2.97 -15.91 9.43
N THR A 16 -3.62 -15.43 10.50
CA THR A 16 -3.37 -14.08 11.01
C THR A 16 -3.26 -14.11 12.52
N GLY A 17 -2.48 -13.20 13.08
CA GLY A 17 -2.29 -13.07 14.52
C GLY A 17 -2.10 -11.61 14.89
N ALA A 18 -2.53 -11.24 16.08
CA ALA A 18 -2.33 -9.90 16.62
C ALA A 18 -2.13 -9.96 18.13
N VAL A 19 -1.22 -9.12 18.62
CA VAL A 19 -0.96 -8.92 20.05
C VAL A 19 -0.99 -7.44 20.34
N ASN A 20 -1.68 -7.07 21.42
CA ASN A 20 -1.77 -5.68 21.89
C ASN A 20 -1.02 -5.55 23.22
N TYR A 21 -0.21 -4.51 23.36
CA TYR A 21 0.46 -4.18 24.60
C TYR A 21 0.55 -2.66 24.77
N GLY A 22 -0.30 -2.12 25.66
CA GLY A 22 -0.39 -0.69 25.89
C GLY A 22 -0.72 0.08 24.59
N PRO A 23 0.10 1.06 24.19
CA PRO A 23 -0.13 1.84 22.98
C PRO A 23 0.32 1.14 21.69
N PHE A 24 0.85 -0.08 21.80
CA PHE A 24 1.39 -0.84 20.67
C PHE A 24 0.51 -2.01 20.27
N THR A 25 0.39 -2.23 18.97
CA THR A 25 -0.21 -3.43 18.38
C THR A 25 0.76 -4.03 17.38
N LEU A 26 1.10 -5.31 17.55
CA LEU A 26 1.83 -6.09 16.56
C LEU A 26 0.85 -6.99 15.83
N ARG A 27 0.90 -7.02 14.49
CA ARG A 27 0.08 -7.91 13.67
C ARG A 27 0.95 -8.68 12.68
N GLY A 28 0.50 -9.88 12.34
CA GLY A 28 1.12 -10.73 11.32
C GLY A 28 0.07 -11.46 10.50
N ALA A 29 0.40 -11.73 9.24
CA ALA A 29 -0.41 -12.49 8.32
C ALA A 29 0.47 -13.36 7.41
N TYR A 30 -0.01 -14.57 7.12
CA TYR A 30 0.53 -15.46 6.11
C TYR A 30 -0.65 -15.96 5.28
N ILE A 31 -0.75 -15.51 4.03
CA ILE A 31 -1.91 -15.76 3.16
C ILE A 31 -1.47 -16.51 1.90
N GLU A 32 -2.30 -17.44 1.44
CA GLU A 32 -1.96 -18.34 0.31
C GLU A 32 -2.85 -18.11 -0.91
N SER A 33 -4.01 -17.50 -0.69
CA SER A 33 -5.00 -17.27 -1.76
C SER A 33 -5.99 -16.18 -1.37
N ALA A 34 -6.70 -15.70 -2.37
CA ALA A 34 -7.76 -14.72 -2.21
C ALA A 34 -9.00 -15.11 -3.02
N MET A 35 -10.14 -14.62 -2.59
CA MET A 35 -11.36 -14.59 -3.40
C MET A 35 -11.63 -13.14 -3.76
N ASP A 36 -11.68 -12.86 -5.07
CA ASP A 36 -11.91 -11.49 -5.55
C ASP A 36 -13.37 -11.09 -5.27
N ARG A 37 -13.59 -9.80 -5.07
CA ARG A 37 -14.92 -9.26 -4.75
C ARG A 37 -15.99 -9.64 -5.77
N ASN A 38 -15.63 -9.78 -7.04
CA ASN A 38 -16.59 -10.05 -8.12
C ASN A 38 -16.63 -11.53 -8.54
N SER A 39 -16.05 -12.44 -7.76
CA SER A 39 -15.95 -13.86 -8.12
C SER A 39 -16.13 -14.74 -6.89
N PRO A 40 -16.86 -15.86 -7.01
CA PRO A 40 -16.93 -16.85 -5.95
C PRO A 40 -15.68 -17.76 -5.91
N ASP A 41 -14.74 -17.59 -6.83
CA ASP A 41 -13.63 -18.52 -7.00
C ASP A 41 -12.45 -18.14 -6.09
N LYS A 42 -11.96 -19.14 -5.36
CA LYS A 42 -10.66 -19.08 -4.70
C LYS A 42 -9.56 -19.05 -5.75
N LYS A 43 -8.76 -17.98 -5.75
CA LYS A 43 -7.63 -17.77 -6.68
C LYS A 43 -6.31 -17.74 -5.93
N ARG A 44 -5.29 -18.36 -6.52
CA ARG A 44 -3.90 -18.22 -6.10
C ARG A 44 -3.35 -16.86 -6.54
N PHE A 45 -2.34 -16.39 -5.82
CA PHE A 45 -1.58 -15.21 -6.22
C PHE A 45 -0.75 -15.51 -7.46
N GLN A 46 -0.55 -14.49 -8.28
CA GLN A 46 0.23 -14.61 -9.51
C GLN A 46 1.14 -13.40 -9.71
N THR A 47 2.24 -13.59 -10.42
CA THR A 47 3.08 -12.53 -10.97
C THR A 47 2.37 -11.80 -12.11
N ASN A 48 2.91 -10.67 -12.57
CA ASN A 48 2.38 -9.99 -13.75
C ASN A 48 2.44 -10.85 -15.03
N SER A 49 3.41 -11.77 -15.12
CA SER A 49 3.54 -12.74 -16.21
C SER A 49 2.66 -13.99 -16.04
N GLY A 50 1.95 -14.13 -14.92
CA GLY A 50 0.97 -15.20 -14.68
C GLY A 50 1.49 -16.44 -13.93
N GLN A 51 2.76 -16.43 -13.51
CA GLN A 51 3.33 -17.49 -12.68
C GLN A 51 2.74 -17.45 -11.28
N TYR A 52 2.59 -18.60 -10.63
CA TYR A 52 2.00 -18.65 -9.29
C TYR A 52 2.98 -18.17 -8.22
N ILE A 53 2.45 -17.41 -7.27
CA ILE A 53 3.14 -17.03 -6.03
C ILE A 53 2.53 -17.87 -4.91
N ASN A 54 3.35 -18.52 -4.09
CA ASN A 54 2.85 -19.48 -3.11
C ASN A 54 2.12 -18.80 -1.96
N HIS A 55 2.67 -17.68 -1.47
CA HIS A 55 2.11 -16.97 -0.35
C HIS A 55 2.48 -15.48 -0.38
N ILE A 56 1.79 -14.71 0.46
CA ILE A 56 2.20 -13.37 0.88
C ILE A 56 2.32 -13.41 2.39
N ALA A 57 3.48 -13.03 2.91
CA ALA A 57 3.72 -12.89 4.34
C ALA A 57 3.85 -11.41 4.68
N SER A 58 3.19 -10.96 5.75
CA SER A 58 3.31 -9.56 6.19
C SER A 58 3.18 -9.43 7.70
N GLY A 59 3.68 -8.32 8.21
CA GLY A 59 3.49 -7.91 9.59
C GLY A 59 3.60 -6.40 9.73
N ASP A 60 2.99 -5.86 10.77
CA ASP A 60 3.10 -4.45 11.09
C ASP A 60 3.07 -4.18 12.58
N ILE A 61 3.64 -3.03 12.95
CA ILE A 61 3.59 -2.46 14.27
C ILE A 61 2.80 -1.16 14.17
N LEU A 62 1.80 -1.02 15.02
CA LEU A 62 1.06 0.21 15.22
C LEU A 62 1.44 0.80 16.57
N TRP A 63 1.56 2.11 16.59
CA TRP A 63 1.70 2.90 17.81
C TRP A 63 0.62 3.98 17.81
N GLN A 64 -0.16 4.04 18.89
CA GLN A 64 -1.20 5.05 19.07
C GLN A 64 -0.94 5.86 20.34
N SER A 65 -1.00 7.19 20.21
CA SER A 65 -0.89 8.14 21.31
C SER A 65 -1.80 9.34 21.04
N GLU A 66 -1.87 10.28 21.98
CA GLU A 66 -2.70 11.48 21.83
C GLU A 66 -2.28 12.34 20.61
N HIS A 67 -0.96 12.49 20.41
CA HIS A 67 -0.38 13.40 19.40
C HIS A 67 0.21 12.68 18.19
N LEU A 68 0.38 11.37 18.23
CA LEU A 68 1.00 10.60 17.15
C LEU A 68 0.31 9.25 17.01
N ASN A 69 -0.11 8.96 15.78
CA ASN A 69 -0.40 7.60 15.34
C ASN A 69 0.64 7.21 14.28
N MET A 70 1.22 6.03 14.42
CA MET A 70 2.21 5.50 13.48
C MET A 70 1.88 4.05 13.15
N GLN A 71 2.11 3.66 11.90
CA GLN A 71 2.10 2.28 11.46
C GLN A 71 3.33 2.05 10.59
N TYR A 72 4.16 1.09 10.96
CA TYR A 72 5.21 0.57 10.09
C TYR A 72 4.87 -0.87 9.72
N GLY A 73 4.82 -1.16 8.43
CA GLY A 73 4.54 -2.49 7.92
C GLY A 73 5.64 -3.00 7.00
N TYR A 74 5.80 -4.31 7.01
CA TYR A 74 6.68 -5.06 6.14
C TYR A 74 5.90 -6.22 5.53
N GLY A 75 6.08 -6.47 4.24
CA GLY A 75 5.50 -7.65 3.62
C GLY A 75 6.25 -8.09 2.37
N GLU A 76 6.10 -9.36 2.05
CA GLU A 76 6.72 -9.99 0.90
C GLU A 76 5.73 -10.93 0.23
N SER A 77 5.65 -10.84 -1.09
CA SER A 77 5.12 -11.91 -1.94
C SER A 77 6.27 -12.82 -2.28
N ASP A 78 6.11 -14.13 -2.02
CA ASP A 78 7.14 -15.16 -2.15
C ASP A 78 8.07 -14.94 -3.35
N ASN A 79 9.31 -14.51 -3.06
CA ASN A 79 10.39 -14.18 -4.01
C ASN A 79 10.01 -13.24 -5.18
N TYR A 80 8.92 -12.49 -5.07
CA TYR A 80 8.39 -11.62 -6.13
C TYR A 80 8.56 -10.12 -5.79
N LEU A 81 7.92 -9.64 -4.74
CA LEU A 81 7.99 -8.24 -4.33
C LEU A 81 8.10 -8.15 -2.83
N ARG A 82 8.93 -7.22 -2.34
CA ARG A 82 9.04 -6.87 -0.92
C ARG A 82 8.63 -5.42 -0.74
N ARG A 83 7.92 -5.10 0.35
CA ARG A 83 7.41 -3.75 0.60
C ARG A 83 7.52 -3.34 2.04
N HIS A 84 7.99 -2.11 2.23
CA HIS A 84 7.86 -1.36 3.46
C HIS A 84 6.76 -0.31 3.30
N ILE A 85 5.96 -0.13 4.35
CA ILE A 85 5.02 0.98 4.45
C ILE A 85 5.26 1.73 5.76
N LEU A 86 5.14 3.05 5.71
CA LEU A 86 5.12 3.90 6.88
C LEU A 86 3.95 4.87 6.76
N PHE A 87 3.04 4.82 7.72
CA PHE A 87 2.01 5.83 7.91
C PHE A 87 2.25 6.56 9.21
N THR A 88 2.23 7.88 9.16
CA THR A 88 2.24 8.72 10.36
C THR A 88 1.11 9.72 10.29
N ASN A 89 0.52 10.00 11.45
CA ASN A 89 -0.48 11.02 11.62
C ASN A 89 -0.14 11.79 12.90
N ILE A 90 0.39 13.00 12.75
CA ILE A 90 0.80 13.87 13.85
C ILE A 90 -0.30 14.88 14.11
N LYS A 91 -0.62 15.13 15.38
CA LYS A 91 -1.60 16.11 15.84
C LYS A 91 -0.95 17.07 16.85
N PRO A 92 -0.19 18.07 16.38
CA PRO A 92 0.50 19.01 17.26
C PRO A 92 -0.49 19.81 18.12
N ILE A 93 -1.65 20.11 17.56
CA ILE A 93 -2.79 20.75 18.22
C ILE A 93 -4.09 20.13 17.69
N LYS A 94 -5.21 20.31 18.42
CA LYS A 94 -6.51 19.71 18.05
C LYS A 94 -6.99 20.06 16.64
N ALA A 95 -6.68 21.26 16.16
CA ALA A 95 -7.11 21.76 14.85
C ALA A 95 -6.22 21.30 13.69
N LEU A 96 -5.01 20.78 13.95
CA LEU A 96 -4.02 20.49 12.92
C LEU A 96 -3.69 19.00 12.90
N ASN A 97 -3.77 18.40 11.73
CA ASN A 97 -3.36 17.03 11.48
C ASN A 97 -2.40 16.98 10.29
N ILE A 98 -1.28 16.30 10.46
CA ILE A 98 -0.26 16.09 9.44
C ILE A 98 -0.13 14.59 9.19
N GLY A 99 -0.58 14.15 8.02
CA GLY A 99 -0.46 12.80 7.52
C GLY A 99 0.78 12.61 6.66
N THR A 100 1.43 11.46 6.77
CA THR A 100 2.48 11.04 5.83
C THR A 100 2.29 9.58 5.50
N GLN A 101 2.53 9.24 4.24
CA GLN A 101 2.49 7.90 3.72
C GLN A 101 3.73 7.66 2.88
N VAL A 102 4.49 6.64 3.23
CA VAL A 102 5.63 6.18 2.47
C VAL A 102 5.38 4.74 2.11
N TYR A 103 5.56 4.41 0.85
CA TYR A 103 5.58 3.05 0.37
C TYR A 103 6.86 2.83 -0.42
N ALA A 104 7.64 1.83 -0.02
CA ALA A 104 8.90 1.46 -0.70
C ALA A 104 8.81 0.00 -1.11
N THR A 105 8.88 -0.28 -2.40
CA THR A 105 8.79 -1.62 -2.96
C THR A 105 10.09 -1.99 -3.64
N HIS A 106 10.60 -3.17 -3.33
CA HIS A 106 11.78 -3.76 -3.94
C HIS A 106 11.40 -4.96 -4.80
N ALA A 107 11.98 -5.06 -5.99
CA ALA A 107 11.84 -6.21 -6.89
C ALA A 107 12.73 -7.37 -6.43
N LEU A 108 12.17 -8.56 -6.30
CA LEU A 108 12.90 -9.80 -6.02
C LEU A 108 13.07 -10.63 -7.30
N ASP A 109 13.70 -11.79 -7.20
CA ASP A 109 14.18 -12.56 -8.35
C ASP A 109 13.05 -12.94 -9.33
N GLU A 110 11.90 -13.40 -8.84
CA GLU A 110 10.76 -13.77 -9.70
C GLU A 110 10.18 -12.56 -10.45
N TYR A 111 10.28 -11.37 -9.87
CA TYR A 111 9.87 -10.14 -10.55
C TYR A 111 10.89 -9.73 -11.60
N LYS A 112 12.18 -9.77 -11.26
CA LYS A 112 13.27 -9.40 -12.19
C LYS A 112 13.39 -10.37 -13.35
N ALA A 113 13.08 -11.65 -13.15
CA ALA A 113 13.04 -12.67 -14.19
C ALA A 113 11.90 -12.49 -15.20
N MET A 114 10.89 -11.64 -14.90
CA MET A 114 9.83 -11.35 -15.87
C MET A 114 10.36 -10.56 -17.07
N PRO A 115 9.73 -10.72 -18.26
CA PRO A 115 9.99 -9.83 -19.39
C PRO A 115 9.80 -8.35 -19.01
N ALA A 116 10.63 -7.45 -19.54
CA ALA A 116 10.61 -6.03 -19.18
C ALA A 116 9.24 -5.36 -19.38
N ASN A 117 8.47 -5.76 -20.40
CA ASN A 117 7.12 -5.26 -20.65
C ASN A 117 6.04 -5.77 -19.66
N LYS A 118 6.39 -6.70 -18.76
CA LYS A 118 5.54 -7.19 -17.67
C LYS A 118 5.93 -6.60 -16.31
N ARG A 119 7.09 -5.94 -16.22
CA ARG A 119 7.53 -5.21 -15.04
C ARG A 119 6.99 -3.79 -15.08
N ASP A 120 6.53 -3.30 -13.94
CA ASP A 120 6.05 -1.94 -13.75
C ASP A 120 7.22 -0.97 -13.46
N PHE A 121 8.30 -1.46 -12.84
CA PHE A 121 9.56 -0.78 -12.54
C PHE A 121 10.73 -1.78 -12.65
N ASP A 122 12.00 -1.35 -12.53
CA ASP A 122 13.14 -2.25 -12.68
C ASP A 122 13.68 -2.84 -11.36
N ASP A 123 14.00 -2.01 -10.37
CA ASP A 123 14.63 -2.44 -9.12
C ASP A 123 13.85 -2.02 -7.88
N ASP A 124 13.56 -0.73 -7.75
CA ASP A 124 12.84 -0.15 -6.63
C ASP A 124 11.75 0.79 -7.13
N ALA A 125 10.63 0.86 -6.39
CA ALA A 125 9.57 1.82 -6.62
C ALA A 125 9.08 2.40 -5.29
N TRP A 126 9.07 3.73 -5.23
CA TRP A 126 8.70 4.54 -4.08
C TRP A 126 7.48 5.38 -4.40
N HIS A 127 6.56 5.47 -3.45
CA HIS A 127 5.49 6.44 -3.45
C HIS A 127 5.45 7.13 -2.10
N ILE A 128 5.52 8.46 -2.11
CA ILE A 128 5.52 9.28 -0.90
C ILE A 128 4.40 10.30 -1.02
N ALA A 129 3.58 10.39 0.01
CA ALA A 129 2.51 11.37 0.11
C ALA A 129 2.51 12.02 1.49
N MET A 130 2.20 13.32 1.53
CA MET A 130 2.03 14.08 2.76
C MET A 130 0.76 14.90 2.64
N ASP A 131 -0.02 14.96 3.71
CA ASP A 131 -1.20 15.79 3.76
C ASP A 131 -1.29 16.60 5.05
N VAL A 132 -1.83 17.80 4.93
CA VAL A 132 -2.08 18.70 6.07
C VAL A 132 -3.56 19.01 6.08
N LYS A 133 -4.24 18.63 7.16
CA LYS A 133 -5.63 18.99 7.40
C LYS A 133 -5.71 19.99 8.55
N TRP A 134 -6.34 21.11 8.28
CA TRP A 134 -6.76 22.07 9.29
C TRP A 134 -8.28 21.99 9.50
N GLN A 135 -8.72 21.95 10.76
CA GLN A 135 -10.12 21.86 11.13
C GLN A 135 -10.48 22.92 12.17
N ALA A 136 -11.37 23.84 11.79
CA ALA A 136 -12.05 24.78 12.67
C ALA A 136 -13.50 24.32 12.89
N ASP A 137 -14.27 25.07 13.69
CA ASP A 137 -15.61 24.66 14.12
C ASP A 137 -16.57 24.36 12.96
N ASN A 138 -16.55 25.20 11.91
CA ASN A 138 -17.50 25.11 10.79
C ASN A 138 -16.84 24.90 9.42
N TRP A 139 -15.52 24.76 9.37
CA TRP A 139 -14.81 24.54 8.12
C TRP A 139 -13.55 23.72 8.31
N SER A 140 -13.13 23.02 7.26
CA SER A 140 -11.85 22.35 7.20
C SER A 140 -11.24 22.53 5.83
N THR A 141 -9.91 22.59 5.78
CA THR A 141 -9.15 22.50 4.54
C THR A 141 -8.17 21.35 4.65
N LYS A 142 -7.93 20.66 3.55
CA LYS A 142 -6.92 19.63 3.44
C LYS A 142 -6.05 19.97 2.23
N TRP A 143 -4.74 19.81 2.38
CA TRP A 143 -3.79 19.98 1.28
C TRP A 143 -2.95 18.72 1.23
N GLY A 144 -2.67 18.22 0.03
CA GLY A 144 -1.91 17.00 -0.17
C GLY A 144 -0.85 17.20 -1.24
N LEU A 145 0.34 16.67 -0.99
CA LEU A 145 1.43 16.59 -1.96
C LEU A 145 1.91 15.14 -2.02
N GLY A 146 2.21 14.65 -3.22
CA GLY A 146 2.78 13.32 -3.36
C GLY A 146 3.63 13.18 -4.60
N TYR A 147 4.55 12.24 -4.52
CA TYR A 147 5.59 12.00 -5.49
C TYR A 147 5.81 10.50 -5.67
N THR A 148 6.05 10.08 -6.91
CA THR A 148 6.38 8.70 -7.26
C THR A 148 7.72 8.64 -7.98
N ASP A 149 8.57 7.73 -7.53
CA ASP A 149 9.81 7.32 -8.20
C ASP A 149 9.68 5.82 -8.49
N ALA A 150 9.65 5.44 -9.76
CA ALA A 150 9.45 4.07 -10.19
C ALA A 150 10.22 3.82 -11.49
N ASN A 151 11.53 4.07 -11.46
CA ASN A 151 12.39 4.00 -12.64
C ASN A 151 12.22 2.71 -13.45
N LYS A 152 12.15 2.87 -14.76
CA LYS A 152 12.08 1.79 -15.73
C LYS A 152 12.86 2.13 -17.00
N ALA A 153 13.69 1.22 -17.47
CA ALA A 153 14.46 1.42 -18.69
C ALA A 153 13.55 1.41 -19.92
N ASN A 154 13.74 2.40 -20.80
CA ASN A 154 13.10 2.54 -22.11
C ASN A 154 11.58 2.78 -22.09
N GLU A 155 10.95 2.93 -20.92
CA GLU A 155 9.51 3.19 -20.76
C GLU A 155 9.25 3.99 -19.48
N VAL A 156 8.08 4.63 -19.37
CA VAL A 156 7.66 5.29 -18.12
C VAL A 156 7.20 4.22 -17.13
N GLY A 157 7.93 4.09 -16.03
CA GLY A 157 7.60 3.14 -14.98
C GLY A 157 6.40 3.56 -14.13
N PHE A 158 6.03 2.68 -13.21
CA PHE A 158 4.80 2.77 -12.45
C PHE A 158 4.92 2.08 -11.09
N TYR A 159 4.41 2.71 -10.05
CA TYR A 159 4.34 2.12 -8.72
C TYR A 159 3.13 1.18 -8.60
N PRO A 160 3.31 -0.14 -8.36
CA PRO A 160 2.20 -1.08 -8.29
C PRO A 160 1.51 -1.07 -6.92
N ARG A 161 0.20 -0.86 -6.89
CA ARG A 161 -0.59 -0.87 -5.64
C ARG A 161 -0.66 -2.22 -4.95
N HIS A 162 -0.45 -3.30 -5.69
CA HIS A 162 -0.70 -4.66 -5.22
C HIS A 162 0.59 -5.46 -5.21
N MET A 163 0.73 -6.33 -4.22
CA MET A 163 1.92 -7.17 -4.05
C MET A 163 1.89 -8.38 -4.99
N SER A 164 0.78 -8.61 -5.69
CA SER A 164 0.62 -9.67 -6.69
C SER A 164 -0.62 -9.38 -7.55
N LYS A 165 -0.79 -10.12 -8.65
CA LYS A 165 -2.15 -10.34 -9.18
C LYS A 165 -2.98 -11.12 -8.15
N ASN A 166 -4.27 -10.83 -8.13
CA ASN A 166 -5.24 -11.38 -7.18
C ASN A 166 -5.01 -11.00 -5.71
N SER A 167 -4.17 -10.00 -5.41
CA SER A 167 -4.13 -9.37 -4.09
C SER A 167 -4.54 -7.90 -4.18
N ARG A 168 -4.94 -7.34 -3.04
CA ARG A 168 -5.22 -5.92 -2.83
C ARG A 168 -4.36 -5.43 -1.67
N GLY A 169 -3.32 -4.65 -2.00
CA GLY A 169 -2.48 -3.96 -1.03
C GLY A 169 -3.17 -2.76 -0.36
N THR A 170 -2.53 -2.21 0.65
CA THR A 170 -3.03 -1.10 1.49
C THR A 170 -2.75 0.30 0.90
N PHE A 171 -2.63 0.42 -0.42
CA PHE A 171 -2.38 1.71 -1.05
C PHE A 171 -3.59 2.64 -0.90
N ILE A 172 -3.35 3.84 -0.36
CA ILE A 172 -4.35 4.88 -0.19
C ILE A 172 -4.02 5.99 -1.17
N SER A 173 -4.84 6.14 -2.21
CA SER A 173 -4.71 7.24 -3.16
C SER A 173 -4.99 8.58 -2.47
N MET A 174 -4.20 9.60 -2.79
CA MET A 174 -4.52 10.99 -2.43
C MET A 174 -5.72 11.53 -3.22
N ALA A 175 -6.07 10.93 -4.35
CA ALA A 175 -7.14 11.41 -5.21
C ALA A 175 -8.39 10.54 -5.09
N TYR A 176 -9.55 11.21 -5.05
CA TYR A 176 -10.85 10.56 -5.02
C TYR A 176 -11.35 10.12 -6.41
N ALA A 177 -10.69 10.57 -7.49
CA ALA A 177 -11.22 10.55 -8.86
C ALA A 177 -10.37 9.70 -9.83
N GLY A 178 -10.34 8.37 -9.63
CA GLY A 178 -9.94 7.39 -10.64
C GLY A 178 -8.47 7.34 -11.09
N ASN A 179 -7.70 8.39 -10.82
CA ASN A 179 -6.27 8.51 -11.06
C ASN A 179 -5.54 8.45 -9.72
N ASP A 180 -4.50 7.62 -9.62
CA ASP A 180 -3.75 7.46 -8.37
C ASP A 180 -2.36 8.06 -8.42
N TYR A 181 -2.00 8.64 -9.57
CA TYR A 181 -0.76 9.39 -9.79
C TYR A 181 0.51 8.67 -9.33
N MET A 182 0.76 7.55 -10.00
CA MET A 182 1.79 6.58 -9.65
C MET A 182 2.79 6.34 -10.79
N ARG A 183 2.85 7.24 -11.78
CA ARG A 183 3.86 7.18 -12.84
C ARG A 183 5.19 7.68 -12.31
N ASP A 184 6.27 7.14 -12.88
CA ASP A 184 7.61 7.60 -12.57
C ASP A 184 7.76 9.12 -12.79
N GLY A 185 8.34 9.82 -11.80
CA GLY A 185 8.53 11.27 -11.80
C GLY A 185 7.25 12.10 -11.56
N GLU A 186 6.11 11.47 -11.27
CA GLU A 186 4.84 12.17 -11.13
C GLU A 186 4.75 12.91 -9.78
N LEU A 187 4.46 14.22 -9.85
CA LEU A 187 4.21 15.09 -8.72
C LEU A 187 2.75 15.56 -8.73
N VAL A 188 2.09 15.46 -7.57
CA VAL A 188 0.67 15.82 -7.43
C VAL A 188 0.48 16.79 -6.29
N LEU A 189 -0.37 17.78 -6.53
CA LEU A 189 -0.93 18.66 -5.52
C LEU A 189 -2.45 18.49 -5.49
N SER A 190 -3.03 18.35 -4.29
CA SER A 190 -4.48 18.26 -4.08
C SER A 190 -4.94 19.24 -2.98
N ASN A 191 -6.17 19.72 -3.09
CA ASN A 191 -6.89 20.49 -2.06
C ASN A 191 -8.28 19.88 -1.83
#